data_AF-A0A380FEQ5-F1
#
_entry.id   AF-A0A380FEQ5-F1
#
_cell.length_a   1.000
_cell.length_b   1.000
_cell.length_c   1.000
_cell.angle_alpha   90.00
_cell.angle_beta   90.00
_cell.angle_gamma   90.00
#
_symmetry.space_group_name_H-M   'P 1'
#
loop_
_entity.id
_entity.type
_entity.pdbx_description
1 polymer ?
#
loop_
_entity_poly.entity_id
_entity_poly.type
_entity_poly.pdbx_seq_one_letter_code
_entity_poly.pdbx_strand_id
1 'polypeptide(L)'
;MLKHKESYHTYMRDQLFSRYPHFDASLIHIPQGDASDLTIEATRYENLINQQGPIDIQILGIGENGHIGFNEPGTDINSPTHIVNLTESTIQANSRYFADENEVPKQAISMGFSNDSQG
;
A
#
# COMPACT_ATOMS: atom_id res chain seq x y z
N MET A 1 -0.42 8.10 -11.84
CA MET A 1 0.72 7.34 -11.28
C MET A 1 0.52 5.82 -11.33
N LEU A 2 -0.71 5.29 -11.41
CA LEU A 2 -0.98 3.83 -11.36
C LEU A 2 -0.36 3.01 -12.50
N LYS A 3 -0.14 3.63 -13.67
CA LYS A 3 0.51 2.99 -14.82
C LYS A 3 2.03 3.24 -14.87
N HIS A 4 2.56 3.99 -13.91
CA HIS A 4 3.99 4.24 -13.84
C HIS A 4 4.72 2.91 -13.58
N LYS A 5 5.89 2.73 -14.21
CA LYS A 5 6.67 1.49 -14.12
C LYS A 5 7.05 1.13 -12.67
N GLU A 6 7.24 2.15 -11.83
CA GLU A 6 7.64 2.01 -10.43
C GLU A 6 6.45 2.01 -9.46
N SER A 7 5.21 2.01 -9.95
CA SER A 7 4.04 1.91 -9.07
C SER A 7 3.85 0.49 -8.57
N TYR A 8 3.33 0.34 -7.35
CA TYR A 8 2.97 -0.98 -6.83
C TYR A 8 1.87 -1.68 -7.65
N HIS A 9 1.01 -0.93 -8.35
CA HIS A 9 0.06 -1.50 -9.32
C HIS A 9 0.79 -2.22 -10.46
N THR A 10 1.76 -1.56 -11.08
CA THR A 10 2.59 -2.17 -12.14
C THR A 10 3.41 -3.34 -11.59
N TYR A 11 4.05 -3.17 -10.44
CA TYR A 11 4.84 -4.23 -9.82
C TYR A 11 4.02 -5.49 -9.57
N MET A 12 2.86 -5.37 -8.92
CA MET A 12 1.99 -6.51 -8.60
C MET A 12 1.42 -7.16 -9.86
N ARG A 13 1.05 -6.37 -10.87
CA ARG A 13 0.63 -6.89 -12.17
C ARG A 13 1.73 -7.74 -12.81
N ASP A 14 2.96 -7.24 -12.87
CA ASP A 14 4.06 -7.87 -13.62
C ASP A 14 4.72 -9.04 -12.87
N GLN A 15 4.75 -8.99 -11.54
CA GLN A 15 5.38 -10.02 -10.71
C GLN A 15 4.42 -11.12 -10.27
N LEU A 16 3.12 -10.83 -10.16
CA LEU A 16 2.14 -11.79 -9.65
C LEU A 16 0.99 -12.02 -10.63
N PHE A 17 0.11 -11.04 -10.81
CA PHE A 17 -1.21 -11.29 -11.41
C PHE A 17 -1.14 -11.71 -12.88
N SER A 18 -0.21 -11.18 -13.67
CA SER A 18 -0.04 -11.57 -15.09
C SER A 18 0.66 -12.93 -15.26
N ARG A 19 1.35 -13.43 -14.23
CA ARG A 19 2.10 -14.70 -14.29
C ARG A 19 1.24 -15.91 -13.96
N TYR A 20 0.14 -15.71 -13.22
CA TYR A 20 -0.75 -16.77 -12.78
C TYR A 20 -2.18 -16.49 -13.28
N PRO A 21 -2.66 -17.22 -14.30
CA PRO A 21 -3.92 -16.92 -14.99
C PRO A 21 -5.19 -17.18 -14.18
N HIS A 22 -5.07 -17.65 -12.93
CA HIS A 22 -6.20 -18.02 -12.07
C HIS A 22 -6.69 -16.89 -11.18
N PHE A 23 -6.02 -15.73 -11.16
CA PHE A 23 -6.53 -14.57 -10.44
C PHE A 23 -7.71 -13.96 -11.21
N ASP A 24 -8.85 -13.81 -10.53
CA ASP A 24 -9.97 -13.01 -11.03
C ASP A 24 -9.66 -11.52 -10.83
N ALA A 25 -9.57 -10.76 -11.92
CA ALA A 25 -9.27 -9.34 -11.87
C ALA A 25 -10.28 -8.52 -11.06
N SER A 26 -11.53 -8.99 -10.93
CA SER A 26 -12.56 -8.32 -10.12
C SER A 26 -12.32 -8.44 -8.62
N LEU A 27 -11.50 -9.41 -8.19
CA LEU A 27 -11.13 -9.66 -6.80
C LEU A 27 -9.75 -9.08 -6.45
N ILE A 28 -9.10 -8.39 -7.39
CA ILE A 28 -7.82 -7.71 -7.15
C ILE A 28 -8.10 -6.29 -6.68
N HIS A 29 -7.66 -5.99 -5.48
CA HIS A 29 -7.80 -4.67 -4.88
C HIS A 29 -6.43 -4.14 -4.47
N ILE A 30 -6.09 -2.95 -4.97
CA ILE A 30 -4.87 -2.23 -4.61
C ILE A 30 -5.27 -0.75 -4.38
N PRO A 31 -4.81 -0.08 -3.31
CA PRO A 31 -5.11 1.33 -3.08
C PRO A 31 -4.73 2.22 -4.26
N GLN A 32 -5.57 3.21 -4.56
CA GLN A 32 -5.40 4.14 -5.68
C GLN A 32 -4.52 5.33 -5.26
N GLY A 33 -3.20 5.19 -5.41
CA GLY A 33 -2.24 6.21 -4.99
C GLY A 33 -2.25 7.53 -5.77
N ASP A 34 -3.05 7.65 -6.84
CA ASP A 34 -3.29 8.92 -7.56
C ASP A 34 -4.74 9.41 -7.45
N ALA A 35 -5.48 8.94 -6.45
CA ALA A 35 -6.78 9.52 -6.12
C ALA A 35 -6.64 11.01 -5.81
N SER A 36 -7.64 11.80 -6.24
CA SER A 36 -7.65 13.25 -5.98
C SER A 36 -7.70 13.59 -4.48
N ASP A 37 -8.24 12.67 -3.68
CA ASP A 37 -8.24 12.74 -2.22
C ASP A 37 -7.84 11.36 -1.67
N LEU A 38 -6.62 11.27 -1.15
CA LEU A 38 -6.08 10.03 -0.58
C LEU A 38 -6.81 9.61 0.71
N THR A 39 -7.49 10.53 1.39
CA THR A 39 -8.23 10.22 2.63
C THR A 39 -9.50 9.47 2.29
N ILE A 40 -10.19 9.91 1.24
CA ILE A 40 -11.36 9.22 0.69
C ILE A 40 -10.95 7.83 0.20
N GLU A 41 -9.80 7.70 -0.48
CA GLU A 41 -9.32 6.41 -0.96
C GLU A 41 -8.94 5.46 0.19
N ALA A 42 -8.23 5.94 1.22
CA ALA A 42 -7.91 5.15 2.40
C ALA A 42 -9.18 4.63 3.09
N THR A 43 -10.18 5.51 3.24
CA THR A 43 -11.50 5.15 3.80
C THR A 43 -12.23 4.13 2.92
N ARG A 44 -12.22 4.31 1.60
CA ARG A 44 -12.83 3.38 0.64
C ARG A 44 -12.20 1.99 0.75
N TYR A 45 -10.87 1.93 0.85
CA TYR A 45 -10.12 0.69 0.93
C TYR A 45 -10.36 -0.04 2.27
N GLU A 46 -10.38 0.70 3.38
CA GLU A 46 -10.74 0.16 4.70
C GLU A 46 -12.15 -0.44 4.71
N ASN A 47 -13.12 0.27 4.14
CA ASN A 47 -14.50 -0.20 4.04
C ASN A 47 -14.62 -1.44 3.16
N LEU A 48 -13.82 -1.54 2.10
CA LEU A 48 -13.78 -2.71 1.23
C LEU A 48 -13.33 -3.95 2.02
N ILE A 49 -12.26 -3.85 2.83
CA ILE A 49 -11.80 -4.96 3.69
C ILE A 49 -12.92 -5.37 4.63
N ASN A 50 -13.51 -4.41 5.36
CA ASN A 50 -14.58 -4.67 6.32
C ASN A 50 -15.83 -5.33 5.68
N GLN A 51 -16.12 -5.06 4.41
CA GLN A 51 -17.25 -5.66 3.69
C GLN A 51 -16.97 -7.10 3.23
N GLN A 52 -15.71 -7.43 2.92
CA GLN A 52 -15.33 -8.78 2.49
C GLN A 52 -15.20 -9.75 3.67
N GLY A 53 -15.03 -9.22 4.89
CA GLY A 53 -14.85 -10.00 6.10
C GLY A 53 -13.39 -10.04 6.56
N PRO A 54 -13.08 -10.80 7.62
CA PRO A 54 -11.73 -10.85 8.18
C PRO A 54 -10.73 -11.41 7.16
N ILE A 55 -9.47 -10.97 7.27
CA ILE A 55 -8.37 -11.49 6.44
C ILE A 55 -7.99 -12.88 6.96
N ASP A 56 -8.24 -13.92 6.17
CA ASP A 56 -7.86 -15.30 6.54
C ASP A 56 -6.34 -15.50 6.54
N ILE A 57 -5.65 -14.91 5.56
CA ILE A 57 -4.20 -15.04 5.36
C ILE A 57 -3.64 -13.70 4.92
N GLN A 58 -2.56 -13.28 5.58
CA GLN A 58 -1.81 -12.09 5.24
C GLN A 58 -0.33 -12.44 5.07
N ILE A 59 0.25 -12.02 3.95
CA ILE A 59 1.67 -12.23 3.65
C ILE A 59 2.34 -10.86 3.70
N LEU A 60 3.25 -10.68 4.65
CA LEU A 60 3.89 -9.41 4.95
C LEU A 60 5.40 -9.53 4.88
N GLY A 61 6.05 -8.51 4.33
CA GLY A 61 7.47 -8.26 4.55
C GLY A 61 7.68 -7.43 5.81
N ILE A 62 8.86 -7.56 6.42
CA ILE A 62 9.29 -6.75 7.56
C ILE A 62 10.54 -5.98 7.15
N GLY A 63 10.53 -4.66 7.36
CA GLY A 63 11.69 -3.81 7.12
C GLY A 63 12.80 -4.02 8.15
N GLU A 64 14.01 -3.55 7.86
CA GLU A 64 15.16 -3.70 8.77
C GLU A 64 14.93 -3.10 10.17
N ASN A 65 14.13 -2.03 10.25
CA ASN A 65 13.74 -1.40 11.51
C ASN A 65 12.45 -1.98 12.13
N GLY A 66 11.88 -3.04 11.54
CA GLY A 66 10.66 -3.69 12.00
C GLY A 66 9.36 -3.15 11.43
N HIS A 67 9.39 -2.20 10.48
CA HIS A 67 8.15 -1.70 9.87
C HIS A 67 7.43 -2.77 9.05
N ILE A 68 6.09 -2.65 8.98
CA ILE A 68 5.21 -3.48 8.15
C ILE A 68 4.45 -2.55 7.21
N GLY A 69 4.50 -2.78 5.89
CA GLY A 69 3.98 -1.80 4.94
C GLY A 69 4.71 -0.47 5.08
N PHE A 70 3.99 0.64 5.23
CA PHE A 70 4.58 1.93 5.63
C PHE A 70 4.33 2.28 7.12
N ASN A 71 3.96 1.29 7.94
CA ASN A 71 3.73 1.48 9.37
C ASN A 71 5.07 1.41 10.13
N GLU A 72 5.62 2.57 10.49
CA GLU A 72 6.85 2.68 11.27
C GLU A 72 6.68 2.18 12.71
N PRO A 73 7.79 1.84 13.41
CA PRO A 73 7.74 1.54 14.83
C PRO A 73 7.05 2.64 15.64
N GLY A 74 6.01 2.26 16.39
CA GLY A 74 5.19 3.19 17.18
C GLY A 74 3.84 3.54 16.55
N THR A 75 3.54 3.10 15.32
CA THR A 75 2.19 3.14 14.76
C THR A 75 1.20 2.40 15.66
N ASP A 76 0.04 3.00 15.91
CA ASP A 76 -1.00 2.42 16.79
C ASP A 76 -1.49 1.07 16.24
N ILE A 77 -1.57 0.06 17.11
CA ILE A 77 -2.07 -1.28 16.80
C ILE A 77 -3.55 -1.28 16.36
N ASN A 78 -4.29 -0.22 16.67
CA ASN A 78 -5.67 -0.04 16.24
C ASN A 78 -5.80 0.91 15.03
N SER A 79 -4.69 1.25 14.37
CA SER A 79 -4.72 2.15 13.22
C SER A 79 -5.48 1.51 12.04
N PRO A 80 -6.41 2.24 11.39
CA PRO A 80 -7.02 1.80 10.14
C PRO A 80 -6.05 2.02 8.96
N THR A 81 -6.46 1.64 7.76
CA THR A 81 -5.83 2.13 6.52
C THR A 81 -5.75 3.65 6.54
N HIS A 82 -4.56 4.19 6.33
CA HIS A 82 -4.28 5.62 6.47
C HIS A 82 -3.22 6.12 5.49
N ILE A 83 -3.10 7.44 5.42
CA ILE A 83 -2.07 8.13 4.65
C ILE A 83 -0.83 8.27 5.51
N VAL A 84 0.32 7.88 4.96
CA VAL A 84 1.63 8.03 5.58
C VAL A 84 2.41 9.09 4.81
N ASN A 85 3.02 10.04 5.52
CA ASN A 85 4.04 10.91 4.95
C ASN A 85 5.35 10.13 4.86
N LEU A 86 5.92 10.03 3.65
CA LEU A 86 7.18 9.34 3.49
C LEU A 86 8.30 10.15 4.15
N THR A 87 9.20 9.44 4.83
CA THR A 87 10.41 10.04 5.38
C THR A 87 11.30 10.52 4.25
N GLU A 88 12.17 11.50 4.54
CA GLU A 88 13.13 12.00 3.56
C GLU A 88 14.07 10.90 3.07
N SER A 89 14.48 9.97 3.94
CA SER A 89 15.27 8.81 3.56
C SER A 89 14.54 7.89 2.58
N THR A 90 13.23 7.68 2.75
CA THR A 90 12.41 6.90 1.81
C THR A 90 12.26 7.60 0.47
N ILE A 91 12.07 8.93 0.47
CA ILE A 91 12.04 9.73 -0.76
C ILE A 91 13.37 9.62 -1.51
N GLN A 92 14.50 9.79 -0.80
CA GLN A 92 15.85 9.68 -1.37
C GLN A 92 16.17 8.25 -1.86
N ALA A 93 15.76 7.23 -1.12
CA ALA A 93 15.95 5.84 -1.54
C ALA A 93 15.17 5.52 -2.83
N ASN A 94 14.00 6.15 -3.01
CA ASN A 94 13.14 5.96 -4.18
C ASN A 94 13.52 6.85 -5.36
N SER A 95 14.20 7.98 -5.14
CA SER A 95 14.56 8.94 -6.20
C SER A 95 15.37 8.31 -7.33
N ARG A 96 16.16 7.26 -7.05
CA ARG A 96 16.90 6.48 -8.06
C ARG A 96 16.03 5.86 -9.16
N TYR A 97 14.72 5.74 -8.92
CA TYR A 97 13.76 5.17 -9.86
C TYR A 97 13.00 6.23 -10.69
N PHE A 98 13.20 7.51 -10.37
CA PHE A 98 12.56 8.66 -11.03
C PHE A 98 13.60 9.52 -11.77
N ALA A 99 13.15 10.32 -12.73
CA ALA A 99 14.05 11.23 -13.45
C ALA A 99 14.36 12.49 -12.64
N ASP A 100 13.41 12.92 -11.80
CA ASP A 100 13.52 14.04 -10.88
C ASP A 100 12.98 13.63 -9.49
N GLU A 101 13.67 14.04 -8.42
CA GLU A 101 13.24 13.78 -7.04
C GLU A 101 11.87 14.41 -6.73
N ASN A 102 11.52 15.51 -7.40
CA ASN A 102 10.21 16.15 -7.24
C ASN A 102 9.05 15.29 -7.78
N GLU A 103 9.34 14.27 -8.60
CA GLU A 103 8.35 13.30 -9.09
C GLU A 103 8.09 12.17 -8.09
N VAL A 104 8.95 12.03 -7.06
CA VAL A 104 8.80 11.01 -6.04
C VAL A 104 7.56 11.33 -5.20
N PRO A 105 6.61 10.38 -5.05
CA PRO A 105 5.47 10.59 -4.17
C PRO A 105 5.92 10.92 -2.74
N LYS A 106 5.30 11.94 -2.14
CA LYS A 106 5.59 12.35 -0.75
C LYS A 106 4.72 11.66 0.27
N GLN A 107 3.65 11.01 -0.20
CA GLN A 107 2.68 10.31 0.62
C GLN A 107 2.38 8.95 0.01
N ALA A 108 2.00 8.01 0.86
CA ALA A 108 1.51 6.70 0.46
C ALA A 108 0.26 6.32 1.28
N ILE A 109 -0.54 5.40 0.75
CA ILE A 109 -1.61 4.75 1.52
C ILE A 109 -1.05 3.43 2.05
N SER A 110 -1.17 3.21 3.35
CA SER A 110 -0.78 1.98 4.02
C SER A 110 -1.97 1.39 4.75
N MET A 111 -2.13 0.07 4.68
CA MET A 111 -3.07 -0.62 5.56
C MET A 111 -2.52 -0.54 6.99
N GLY A 112 -3.38 -0.17 7.94
CA GLY A 112 -3.03 -0.17 9.36
C GLY A 112 -3.25 -1.54 10.00
N PHE A 113 -3.12 -1.60 11.32
CA PHE A 113 -3.15 -2.85 12.10
C PHE A 113 -4.54 -3.24 12.64
N SER A 114 -5.57 -2.38 12.52
CA SER A 114 -6.93 -2.70 12.98
C SER A 114 -7.52 -3.94 12.31
N ASN A 115 -7.07 -4.24 11.09
CA ASN A 115 -7.49 -5.42 10.33
C ASN A 115 -6.73 -6.70 10.71
N ASP A 116 -5.58 -6.55 11.36
CA ASP A 116 -4.71 -7.67 11.74
C ASP A 116 -5.09 -8.23 13.13
N SER A 117 -5.83 -7.45 13.94
CA SER A 117 -6.16 -7.76 15.33
C SER A 117 -7.54 -8.37 15.55
N GLN A 118 -8.32 -8.60 14.50
CA GLN A 118 -9.69 -9.17 14.58
C GLN A 118 -9.75 -10.71 14.56
N GLY A 119 -8.67 -11.36 15.01
CA GLY A 119 -8.57 -12.83 15.15
C GLY A 119 -9.13 -13.36 16.46
#